data_AF-A0A7S2GU97-F1
#
_entry.id   AF-A0A7S2GU97-F1
#
_cell.length_a   1.000
_cell.length_b   1.000
_cell.length_c   1.000
_cell.angle_alpha   90.00
_cell.angle_beta   90.00
_cell.angle_gamma   90.00
#
_symmetry.space_group_name_H-M   'P 1'
#
loop_
_entity.id
_entity.type
_entity.pdbx_description
1 polymer ?
#
loop_
_entity_poly.entity_id
_entity_poly.type
_entity_poly.pdbx_seq_one_letter_code
_entity_poly.pdbx_strand_id
1 'polypeptide(L)'
;TPDGSPRARNGGNKAAVALHTDLWELDSGNWRVTHQFGAGLELEAGHRSTAGRRISRLHLPSASLRSLEQLRSMFSRPESIAWDVAATSDNSVFSTLLEHMGTSISAENKVE
;
A
#
# COMPACT_ATOMS: atom_id res chain seq x y z
N THR A 1 -3.28 -25.41 -2.60
CA THR A 1 -3.38 -24.04 -3.14
C THR A 1 -2.95 -23.07 -2.06
N PRO A 2 -1.86 -22.29 -2.26
CA PRO A 2 -1.48 -21.27 -1.30
C PRO A 2 -2.33 -20.03 -1.60
N ASP A 3 -3.46 -19.91 -0.91
CA ASP A 3 -4.16 -18.65 -0.78
C ASP A 3 -3.29 -17.74 0.10
N GLY A 4 -2.66 -16.75 -0.54
CA GLY A 4 -1.75 -15.77 0.05
C GLY A 4 -2.41 -14.76 0.99
N SER A 5 -3.63 -15.00 1.44
CA SER A 5 -4.32 -14.11 2.39
C SER A 5 -3.59 -14.07 3.74
N PRO A 6 -3.16 -12.89 4.23
CA PRO A 6 -2.61 -12.76 5.58
C PRO A 6 -3.74 -12.99 6.60
N ARG A 7 -3.81 -14.21 7.13
CA ARG A 7 -4.70 -14.53 8.26
C ARG A 7 -4.14 -13.87 9.51
N ALA A 8 -4.75 -12.75 9.90
CA ALA A 8 -4.64 -12.23 11.26
C ALA A 8 -5.14 -13.29 12.25
N ARG A 9 -4.22 -14.11 12.79
CA ARG A 9 -4.49 -15.02 13.90
C ARG A 9 -4.66 -14.18 15.16
N ASN A 10 -5.87 -13.70 15.40
CA ASN A 10 -6.22 -13.04 16.65
C ASN A 10 -6.31 -14.06 17.79
N GLY A 11 -5.34 -14.00 18.70
CA GLY A 11 -5.56 -14.41 20.08
C GLY A 11 -6.51 -13.40 20.74
N GLY A 12 -7.78 -13.80 20.86
CA GLY A 12 -8.73 -13.30 21.85
C GLY A 12 -8.93 -11.78 21.94
N ASN A 13 -9.60 -11.17 20.96
CA ASN A 13 -10.61 -10.15 21.28
C ASN A 13 -11.62 -9.95 20.13
N LYS A 14 -12.90 -9.99 20.52
CA LYS A 14 -14.09 -9.91 19.66
C LYS A 14 -14.32 -8.48 19.16
N ALA A 15 -13.74 -8.17 18.01
CA ALA A 15 -14.38 -7.40 16.95
C ALA A 15 -13.55 -7.73 15.71
N ALA A 16 -14.11 -8.53 14.80
CA ALA A 16 -13.49 -8.76 13.50
C ALA A 16 -13.63 -7.46 12.70
N VAL A 17 -12.84 -6.45 13.05
CA VAL A 17 -12.70 -5.25 12.23
C VAL A 17 -12.01 -5.72 10.96
N ALA A 18 -12.79 -5.77 9.87
CA ALA A 18 -12.26 -6.09 8.56
C ALA A 18 -11.33 -4.95 8.13
N LEU A 19 -10.03 -5.17 8.28
CA LEU A 19 -9.00 -4.35 7.66
C LEU A 19 -9.08 -4.63 6.15
N HIS A 20 -9.30 -3.60 5.36
CA HIS A 20 -9.58 -3.72 3.92
C HIS A 20 -8.62 -2.87 3.07
N THR A 21 -7.72 -2.11 3.71
CA THR A 21 -6.74 -1.28 3.03
C THR A 21 -5.36 -1.60 3.57
N ASP A 22 -4.45 -1.95 2.66
CA ASP A 22 -3.05 -2.25 2.97
C ASP A 22 -2.16 -1.12 2.47
N LEU A 23 -1.27 -0.63 3.32
CA LEU A 23 -0.17 0.25 2.91
C LEU A 23 1.05 -0.59 2.60
N TRP A 24 1.53 -0.46 1.36
CA TRP A 24 2.70 -1.16 0.86
C TRP A 24 3.90 -0.22 0.80
N GLU A 25 5.03 -0.67 1.33
CA GLU A 25 6.32 0.00 1.21
C GLU A 25 7.32 -0.90 0.51
N LEU A 26 8.17 -0.29 -0.31
CA LEU A 26 9.31 -0.95 -0.92
C LEU A 26 10.45 -1.00 0.10
N ASP A 27 10.82 -2.20 0.54
CA ASP A 27 11.97 -2.43 1.42
C ASP A 27 12.91 -3.45 0.78
N SER A 28 14.18 -3.05 0.56
CA SER A 28 15.23 -3.94 0.05
C SER A 28 14.83 -4.69 -1.24
N GLY A 29 14.15 -3.98 -2.15
CA GLY A 29 13.68 -4.52 -3.43
C GLY A 29 12.40 -5.35 -3.36
N ASN A 30 11.76 -5.46 -2.19
CA ASN A 30 10.52 -6.21 -2.02
C ASN A 30 9.40 -5.31 -1.48
N TRP A 31 8.23 -5.38 -2.12
CA TRP A 31 7.02 -4.75 -1.59
C TRP A 31 6.53 -5.53 -0.37
N ARG A 32 6.26 -4.81 0.72
CA ARG A 32 5.71 -5.39 1.95
C ARG A 32 4.60 -4.53 2.51
N VAL A 33 3.59 -5.16 3.10
CA VAL A 33 2.57 -4.47 3.88
C VAL A 33 3.18 -4.01 5.21
N THR A 34 3.15 -2.70 5.46
CA THR A 34 3.63 -2.07 6.70
C THR A 34 2.49 -1.62 7.60
N HIS A 35 1.34 -1.23 7.02
CA HIS A 35 0.15 -0.83 7.77
C HIS A 35 -1.11 -1.44 7.16
N GLN A 36 -2.11 -1.68 7.99
CA GLN A 36 -3.43 -2.14 7.57
C GLN A 36 -4.51 -1.30 8.25
N PHE A 37 -5.51 -0.87 7.49
CA PHE A 37 -6.57 0.02 7.96
C PHE A 37 -7.95 -0.60 7.79
N GLY A 38 -8.85 -0.31 8.74
CA GLY A 38 -10.26 -0.70 8.67
C GLY A 38 -11.08 -0.11 9.81
N ALA A 39 -12.30 0.33 9.50
CA ALA A 39 -13.23 0.96 10.45
C ALA A 39 -12.62 2.11 11.27
N GLY A 40 -11.73 2.91 10.65
CA GLY A 40 -11.04 4.02 11.32
C GLY A 40 -9.94 3.59 12.31
N LEU A 41 -9.56 2.32 12.29
CA LEU A 41 -8.47 1.76 13.09
C LEU A 41 -7.31 1.33 12.20
N GLU A 42 -6.13 1.33 12.80
CA GLU A 42 -4.86 0.99 12.18
C GLU A 42 -4.18 -0.16 12.92
N LEU A 43 -3.53 -1.02 12.15
CA LEU A 43 -2.65 -2.08 12.61
C LEU A 43 -1.29 -1.93 11.92
N GLU A 44 -0.23 -1.74 12.70
CA GLU A 44 1.14 -1.67 12.17
C GLU A 44 1.70 -3.10 12.08
N ALA A 45 2.02 -3.51 10.87
CA ALA A 45 2.71 -4.76 10.60
C ALA A 45 4.20 -4.56 10.92
N GLY A 46 4.52 -4.57 12.21
CA GLY A 46 5.76 -3.99 12.71
C GLY A 46 7.07 -4.54 12.14
N HIS A 47 8.11 -3.73 12.37
CA HIS A 47 9.47 -3.93 11.90
C HIS A 47 10.05 -5.26 12.40
N ARG A 48 10.94 -5.89 11.60
CA ARG A 48 11.69 -7.08 12.05
C ARG A 48 12.51 -6.68 13.27
N SER A 49 12.07 -7.10 14.46
CA SER A 49 12.88 -6.99 15.67
C SER A 49 13.79 -8.22 15.75
N THR A 50 14.89 -8.11 16.48
CA THR A 50 15.80 -9.22 16.77
C THR A 50 15.11 -10.41 17.47
N ALA A 51 13.91 -10.19 18.03
CA ALA A 51 13.06 -11.20 18.67
C ALA A 51 11.87 -11.67 17.80
N GLY A 52 11.80 -11.27 16.53
CA GLY A 52 10.74 -11.63 15.58
C GLY A 52 9.87 -10.45 15.12
N ARG A 53 8.83 -10.75 14.32
CA ARG A 53 7.87 -9.75 13.81
C ARG A 53 6.86 -9.40 14.91
N ARG A 54 6.93 -8.19 15.45
CA ARG A 54 5.93 -7.69 16.42
C ARG A 54 4.88 -6.87 15.67
N ILE A 55 3.65 -7.36 15.65
CA ILE A 55 2.49 -6.59 15.17
C ILE A 55 2.02 -5.68 16.31
N SER A 56 1.66 -4.44 16.01
CA SER A 56 1.13 -3.53 17.03
C SER A 56 -0.28 -3.92 17.48
N ARG A 57 -0.82 -3.22 18.48
CA ARG A 57 -2.24 -3.33 18.83
C ARG A 57 -3.05 -2.41 17.91
N LEU A 58 -4.32 -2.73 17.68
CA LEU A 58 -5.24 -1.82 17.00
C LEU A 58 -5.30 -0.47 17.72
N HIS A 59 -5.13 0.62 16.98
CA HIS A 59 -5.16 1.99 17.50
C HIS A 59 -5.75 2.95 16.47
N LEU A 60 -5.96 4.20 16.85
CA LEU A 60 -6.39 5.25 15.93
C LEU A 60 -5.19 5.69 15.07
N PRO A 61 -5.38 5.88 13.76
CA PRO A 61 -4.31 6.32 12.90
C PRO A 61 -3.83 7.72 13.26
N SER A 62 -2.53 7.93 13.12
CA SER A 62 -1.92 9.24 13.35
C SER A 62 -0.95 9.59 12.23
N ALA A 63 -0.90 10.87 11.86
CA ALA A 63 0.02 11.37 10.85
C ALA A 63 0.78 12.58 11.41
N SER A 64 2.05 12.70 11.03
CA SER A 64 2.82 13.90 11.37
C SER A 64 2.32 15.10 10.56
N LEU A 65 2.33 16.29 11.16
CA LEU A 65 1.96 17.53 10.46
C LEU A 65 2.78 17.70 9.16
N ARG A 66 4.08 17.40 9.23
CA ARG A 66 4.99 17.45 8.08
C ARG A 66 4.54 16.53 6.95
N SER A 67 4.12 15.31 7.26
CA SER A 67 3.59 14.37 6.26
C SER A 67 2.33 14.91 5.61
N LEU A 68 1.44 15.54 6.38
CA LEU A 68 0.23 16.18 5.85
C LEU A 68 0.54 17.39 4.96
N GLU A 69 1.55 18.19 5.32
CA GLU A 69 2.02 19.32 4.50
C GLU A 69 2.63 18.84 3.18
N GLN A 70 3.43 17.78 3.21
CA GLN A 70 3.99 17.15 2.01
C GLN A 70 2.88 16.59 1.11
N LEU A 71 1.91 15.89 1.72
CA LEU A 71 0.75 15.36 1.01
C LEU A 71 -0.06 16.48 0.34
N ARG A 72 -0.30 17.58 1.06
CA ARG A 72 -0.96 18.76 0.51
C ARG A 72 -0.19 19.33 -0.68
N SER A 73 1.14 19.42 -0.59
CA SER A 73 1.98 19.88 -1.70
C SER A 73 1.82 18.97 -2.93
N MET A 74 1.84 17.65 -2.74
CA MET A 74 1.64 16.69 -3.84
C MET A 74 0.26 16.81 -4.49
N PHE A 75 -0.81 16.98 -3.70
CA PHE A 75 -2.17 17.14 -4.23
C PHE A 75 -2.49 18.53 -4.77
N SER A 76 -1.65 19.54 -4.50
CA SER A 76 -1.86 20.89 -5.04
C SER A 76 -1.65 20.96 -6.55
N ARG A 77 -0.79 20.08 -7.09
CA ARG A 77 -0.50 19.91 -8.52
C ARG A 77 -0.18 18.44 -8.78
N PRO A 78 -1.19 17.57 -8.77
CA PRO A 78 -0.97 16.15 -8.96
C PRO A 78 -0.48 15.90 -10.39
N GLU A 79 0.61 15.14 -10.54
CA GLU A 79 1.13 14.77 -11.87
C GLU A 79 0.21 13.78 -12.58
N SER A 80 -0.50 12.94 -11.82
CA SER A 80 -1.45 11.98 -12.36
C SER A 80 -2.53 11.66 -11.33
N ILE A 81 -3.80 11.74 -11.76
CA ILE A 81 -4.94 11.17 -11.03
C ILE A 81 -5.80 10.43 -12.05
N ALA A 82 -5.85 9.11 -11.94
CA ALA A 82 -6.70 8.28 -12.77
C ALA A 82 -8.00 7.95 -12.01
N TRP A 83 -9.12 8.47 -12.50
CA TRP A 83 -10.46 8.14 -12.00
C TRP A 83 -11.07 7.05 -12.89
N ASP A 84 -11.91 6.21 -12.30
CA ASP A 84 -12.67 5.16 -13.02
C ASP A 84 -11.81 4.24 -13.89
N VAL A 85 -10.61 3.88 -13.41
CA VAL A 85 -9.73 2.93 -14.11
C VAL A 85 -10.43 1.57 -14.18
N ALA A 86 -10.94 1.22 -15.36
CA ALA A 86 -11.53 -0.08 -15.66
C ALA A 86 -10.43 -1.14 -15.85
N ALA A 87 -9.64 -1.36 -14.81
CA ALA A 87 -8.57 -2.34 -14.82
C ALA A 87 -9.13 -3.75 -14.59
N THR A 88 -8.69 -4.69 -15.43
CA THR A 88 -8.99 -6.12 -15.26
C THR A 88 -7.88 -6.86 -14.50
N SER A 89 -6.78 -6.17 -14.18
CA SER A 89 -5.62 -6.67 -13.43
C SER A 89 -4.79 -5.54 -12.83
N ASP A 90 -3.99 -5.82 -11.80
CA ASP A 90 -3.06 -4.83 -11.22
C ASP A 90 -2.11 -4.25 -12.26
N ASN A 91 -1.57 -5.08 -13.16
CA ASN A 91 -0.71 -4.64 -14.25
C ASN A 91 -1.39 -3.60 -15.16
N SER A 92 -2.68 -3.78 -15.45
CA SER A 92 -3.42 -2.81 -16.25
C SER A 92 -3.60 -1.46 -15.52
N VAL A 93 -3.73 -1.45 -14.19
CA VAL A 93 -3.74 -0.21 -13.40
C VAL A 93 -2.39 0.51 -13.54
N PHE A 94 -1.29 -0.22 -13.35
CA PHE A 94 0.05 0.35 -13.43
C PHE A 94 0.36 0.90 -14.81
N SER A 95 0.02 0.18 -15.89
CA SER A 95 0.20 0.65 -17.26
C SER A 95 -0.58 1.94 -17.51
N THR A 96 -1.85 2.02 -17.09
CA THR A 96 -2.65 3.25 -17.23
C THR A 96 -2.05 4.42 -16.44
N LEU A 97 -1.53 4.18 -15.24
CA LEU A 97 -0.89 5.23 -14.45
C LEU A 97 0.41 5.74 -15.12
N LEU A 98 1.25 4.85 -15.63
CA LEU A 98 2.49 5.20 -16.32
C LEU A 98 2.24 5.96 -17.62
N GLU A 99 1.24 5.55 -18.39
CA GLU A 99 0.80 6.28 -19.58
C GLU A 99 0.31 7.69 -19.21
N HIS A 100 -0.49 7.82 -18.15
CA HIS A 100 -1.02 9.11 -17.72
C HIS A 100 0.06 10.07 -17.19
N MET A 101 1.13 9.53 -16.58
CA MET A 101 2.30 10.30 -16.17
C MET A 101 3.21 10.71 -17.34
N GLY A 102 2.88 10.34 -18.58
CA GLY A 102 3.71 10.61 -19.75
C GLY A 102 4.99 9.77 -19.80
N THR A 103 5.07 8.71 -18.99
CA THR A 103 6.18 7.76 -18.99
C THR A 103 5.90 6.64 -19.98
N SER A 104 6.05 6.93 -21.28
CA SER A 104 6.07 5.88 -22.31
C SER A 104 7.29 4.97 -22.06
N ILE A 105 7.03 3.69 -21.76
CA ILE A 105 8.08 2.66 -21.83
C ILE A 105 8.35 2.45 -23.32
N SER A 106 9.36 3.16 -23.86
CA SER A 106 9.86 2.87 -25.20
C SER A 106 10.41 1.45 -25.21
N ALA A 107 9.66 0.55 -25.83
CA ALA A 107 10.13 -0.78 -26.18
C ALA A 107 11.14 -0.68 -27.34
N GLU A 108 12.30 -0.11 -27.08
CA GLU A 108 13.47 -0.21 -27.97
C GLU A 108 14.41 -1.29 -27.43
N ASN A 109 14.10 -2.53 -27.77
CA ASN A 109 15.09 -3.60 -27.82
C ASN A 109 14.78 -4.46 -29.04
N LYS A 110 15.14 -3.94 -30.22
CA LYS A 110 15.41 -4.80 -31.38
C LYS A 110 16.77 -5.42 -31.14
N VAL A 111 16.77 -6.69 -30.80
CA VAL A 111 17.95 -7.55 -30.86
C VAL A 111 18.28 -7.74 -32.34
N GLU A 112 19.40 -7.18 -32.79
CA GLU A 112 20.12 -7.65 -33.99
C GLU A 112 21.01 -8.84 -33.62
#